data_AF-A0A6F9CBT7-F1
#
_entry.id   AF-A0A6F9CBT7-F1
#
_cell.length_a   1.000
_cell.length_b   1.000
_cell.length_c   1.000
_cell.angle_alpha   90.00
_cell.angle_beta   90.00
_cell.angle_gamma   90.00
#
_symmetry.space_group_name_H-M   'P 1'
#
loop_
_entity.id
_entity.type
_entity.pdbx_description
1 polymer ?
#
loop_
_entity_poly.entity_id
_entity_poly.type
_entity_poly.pdbx_seq_one_letter_code
_entity_poly.pdbx_strand_id
1 'polypeptide(L)'
;IRPGFIPIEPKLGARLECWWDDSHINALELLWLIVGIIQAADLPAMDMGGTSDPYVKVYLLPDKKKKFETKVHRKTLNPTFNEQFQFKVPYVELGGKTLMMTVYDFDRFSKHDAIGDVKLPMNKIDFSHVTEEWRDLVSAEKEEQEKLGDICFSLRYVPTAGKLTVVILEAKNLKKMDVGGLSDPYVKIHLMQNGKRLKKKKTTIKKNTLNPYYNESFSFEVPFEQIQVMVLYIPMSWEFSMLLKL
;
A
#
# COMPACT_ATOMS: atom_id res chain seq x y z
N ILE A 1 5.16 -0.64 46.30
CA ILE A 1 5.62 -1.08 44.97
C ILE A 1 4.38 -1.55 44.24
N ARG A 2 3.88 -0.79 43.25
CA ARG A 2 2.74 -1.25 42.44
C ARG A 2 3.19 -2.50 41.67
N PRO A 3 2.43 -3.60 41.63
CA PRO A 3 2.76 -4.71 40.76
C PRO A 3 2.87 -4.18 39.33
N GLY A 4 3.99 -4.50 38.68
CA GLY A 4 4.29 -4.04 37.33
C GLY A 4 3.15 -4.38 36.40
N PHE A 5 2.58 -3.36 35.76
CA PHE A 5 1.62 -3.54 34.69
C PHE A 5 2.39 -4.17 33.53
N ILE A 6 2.24 -5.48 33.33
CA ILE A 6 2.75 -6.15 32.13
C ILE A 6 1.85 -5.65 30.99
N PRO A 7 2.38 -4.94 29.99
CA PRO A 7 1.57 -4.54 28.84
C PRO A 7 0.99 -5.80 28.20
N ILE A 8 -0.32 -5.87 28.07
CA ILE A 8 -0.97 -6.94 27.33
C ILE A 8 -0.74 -6.62 25.85
N GLU A 9 0.17 -7.35 25.21
CA GLU A 9 0.53 -7.13 23.81
C GLU A 9 -0.45 -7.87 22.89
N PRO A 10 -0.92 -7.25 21.79
CA PRO A 10 -1.87 -7.87 20.87
C PRO A 10 -1.24 -9.08 20.18
N LYS A 11 -1.98 -10.19 20.07
CA LYS A 11 -1.45 -11.46 19.51
C LYS A 11 -2.39 -12.06 18.47
N LEU A 12 -1.82 -12.80 17.53
CA LEU A 12 -2.52 -13.61 16.54
C LEU A 12 -2.14 -15.08 16.71
N GLY A 13 -3.14 -15.94 16.89
CA GLY A 13 -3.01 -17.40 16.88
C GLY A 13 -3.20 -17.93 15.46
N ALA A 14 -2.18 -18.60 14.93
CA ALA A 14 -2.20 -19.17 13.60
C ALA A 14 -1.69 -20.62 13.62
N ARG A 15 -2.22 -21.42 12.70
CA ARG A 15 -1.81 -22.80 12.43
C ARG A 15 -1.29 -22.93 11.00
N LEU A 16 -0.18 -23.62 10.83
CA LEU A 16 0.50 -23.84 9.56
C LEU A 16 0.72 -25.34 9.36
N GLU A 17 0.40 -25.77 8.16
CA GLU A 17 0.33 -27.17 7.78
C GLU A 17 0.63 -27.30 6.29
N CYS A 18 1.42 -28.29 5.89
CA CYS A 18 1.77 -28.50 4.48
C CYS A 18 1.37 -29.90 4.02
N TRP A 19 0.89 -30.00 2.78
CA TRP A 19 0.55 -31.26 2.14
C TRP A 19 1.24 -31.38 0.78
N TRP A 20 1.76 -32.57 0.52
CA TRP A 20 2.39 -32.95 -0.75
C TRP A 20 1.33 -33.60 -1.64
N ASP A 21 1.30 -33.21 -2.92
CA ASP A 21 0.46 -33.89 -3.91
C ASP A 21 1.31 -34.95 -4.62
N ASP A 22 1.23 -36.19 -4.14
CA ASP A 22 1.96 -37.34 -4.71
C ASP A 22 1.43 -37.80 -6.07
N SER A 23 0.39 -37.15 -6.61
CA SER A 23 -0.38 -37.67 -7.76
C SER A 23 0.32 -37.52 -9.12
N HIS A 24 1.43 -36.79 -9.25
CA HIS A 24 2.05 -36.52 -10.55
C HIS A 24 3.58 -36.63 -10.52
N ILE A 25 4.07 -37.80 -10.90
CA ILE A 25 5.46 -38.05 -11.27
C ILE A 25 5.71 -37.30 -12.59
N ASN A 26 6.13 -36.03 -12.49
CA ASN A 26 7.03 -35.28 -13.40
C ASN A 26 6.73 -33.76 -13.39
N ALA A 27 7.77 -32.99 -13.08
CA ALA A 27 7.97 -31.54 -13.26
C ALA A 27 7.18 -30.58 -12.33
N LEU A 28 7.92 -30.03 -11.36
CA LEU A 28 7.54 -29.04 -10.33
C LEU A 28 6.67 -29.63 -9.22
N GLU A 29 7.31 -30.15 -8.16
CA GLU A 29 6.67 -30.52 -6.90
C GLU A 29 5.94 -29.30 -6.32
N LEU A 30 4.67 -29.15 -6.67
CA LEU A 30 3.79 -28.13 -6.13
C LEU A 30 3.31 -28.61 -4.76
N LEU A 31 3.56 -27.80 -3.75
CA LEU A 31 3.12 -28.03 -2.39
C LEU A 31 1.88 -27.17 -2.10
N TRP A 32 0.97 -27.73 -1.32
CA TRP A 32 -0.16 -26.99 -0.74
C TRP A 32 0.22 -26.54 0.66
N LEU A 33 0.45 -25.24 0.83
CA LEU A 33 0.59 -24.62 2.13
C LEU A 33 -0.79 -24.23 2.65
N ILE A 34 -1.20 -24.82 3.76
CA ILE A 34 -2.44 -24.54 4.47
C ILE A 34 -2.13 -23.60 5.64
N VAL A 35 -2.82 -22.46 5.65
CA VAL A 35 -2.71 -21.42 6.67
C VAL A 35 -4.05 -21.31 7.37
N GLY A 36 -4.11 -21.75 8.62
CA GLY A 36 -5.24 -21.60 9.52
C GLY A 36 -5.10 -20.32 10.37
N ILE A 37 -6.09 -19.46 10.30
CA ILE A 37 -6.25 -18.32 11.21
C ILE A 37 -7.27 -18.70 12.27
N ILE A 38 -6.82 -18.87 13.52
CA ILE A 38 -7.65 -19.38 14.61
C ILE A 38 -8.34 -18.21 15.31
N GLN A 39 -7.56 -17.34 15.92
CA GLN A 39 -8.09 -16.24 16.73
C GLN A 39 -7.04 -15.14 16.92
N ALA A 40 -7.47 -13.95 17.29
CA ALA A 40 -6.60 -12.89 17.80
C ALA A 40 -7.01 -12.51 19.22
N ALA A 41 -6.08 -11.99 20.00
CA ALA A 41 -6.29 -11.59 21.38
C ALA A 41 -5.74 -10.20 21.62
N ASP A 42 -6.41 -9.47 22.53
CA ASP A 42 -5.97 -8.19 23.08
C ASP A 42 -5.67 -7.12 22.02
N LEU A 43 -6.49 -7.09 20.96
CA LEU A 43 -6.36 -6.09 19.91
C LEU A 43 -6.65 -4.68 20.47
N PRO A 44 -5.97 -3.64 19.98
CA PRO A 44 -6.30 -2.27 20.31
C PRO A 44 -7.68 -1.90 19.74
N ALA A 45 -8.40 -1.07 20.47
CA ALA A 45 -9.61 -0.43 19.99
C ALA A 45 -9.26 0.68 19.00
N MET A 46 -9.70 0.54 17.76
CA MET A 46 -9.44 1.50 16.68
C MET A 46 -10.68 2.37 16.43
N ASP A 47 -11.88 1.88 16.74
CA ASP A 47 -13.12 2.65 16.66
C ASP A 47 -13.32 3.59 17.86
N MET A 48 -14.02 4.71 17.62
CA MET A 48 -14.53 5.61 18.68
C MET A 48 -15.40 4.89 19.73
N GLY A 49 -15.93 3.71 19.41
CA GLY A 49 -16.74 2.88 20.31
C GLY A 49 -15.95 2.07 21.34
N GLY A 50 -14.62 2.14 21.33
CA GLY A 50 -13.78 1.34 22.24
C GLY A 50 -13.67 -0.13 21.85
N THR A 51 -14.00 -0.46 20.60
CA THR A 51 -13.88 -1.80 19.99
C THR A 51 -13.18 -1.69 18.63
N SER A 52 -13.05 -2.82 17.95
CA SER A 52 -12.62 -2.90 16.54
C SER A 52 -13.52 -3.93 15.84
N ASP A 53 -13.57 -3.87 14.52
CA ASP A 53 -14.17 -4.82 13.60
C ASP A 53 -13.06 -5.65 12.89
N PRO A 54 -12.31 -6.51 13.61
CA PRO A 54 -11.11 -7.14 13.06
C PRO A 54 -11.37 -8.17 11.95
N TYR A 55 -10.46 -8.18 10.99
CA TYR A 55 -10.29 -9.24 10.00
C TYR A 55 -8.81 -9.39 9.60
N VAL A 56 -8.41 -10.56 9.09
CA VAL A 56 -7.01 -10.86 8.76
C VAL A 56 -6.85 -11.01 7.26
N LYS A 57 -5.87 -10.29 6.69
CA LYS A 57 -5.39 -10.52 5.33
C LYS A 57 -4.16 -11.40 5.35
N VAL A 58 -4.14 -12.40 4.48
CA VAL A 58 -3.07 -13.39 4.36
C VAL A 58 -2.54 -13.39 2.93
N TYR A 59 -1.23 -13.22 2.76
CA TYR A 59 -0.56 -13.33 1.46
C TYR A 59 0.89 -13.79 1.60
N LEU A 60 1.48 -14.28 0.50
CA LEU A 60 2.86 -14.75 0.45
C LEU A 60 3.74 -13.75 -0.30
N LEU A 61 4.64 -13.07 0.41
CA LEU A 61 5.64 -12.22 -0.22
C LEU A 61 6.67 -13.06 -1.00
N PRO A 62 7.15 -12.57 -2.15
CA PRO A 62 6.89 -11.24 -2.73
C PRO A 62 5.59 -11.12 -3.53
N ASP A 63 4.83 -12.19 -3.71
CA ASP A 63 3.59 -12.18 -4.51
C ASP A 63 2.41 -11.57 -3.73
N LYS A 64 2.21 -10.26 -3.93
CA LYS A 64 1.06 -9.54 -3.35
C LYS A 64 -0.26 -9.76 -4.11
N LYS A 65 -0.28 -10.49 -5.23
CA LYS A 65 -1.50 -10.66 -6.04
C LYS A 65 -2.48 -11.65 -5.41
N LYS A 66 -1.96 -12.78 -4.90
CA LYS A 66 -2.78 -13.82 -4.28
C LYS A 66 -2.93 -13.55 -2.79
N LYS A 67 -4.08 -12.99 -2.42
CA LYS A 67 -4.45 -12.66 -1.05
C LYS A 67 -5.75 -13.35 -0.65
N PHE A 68 -5.83 -13.77 0.60
CA PHE A 68 -7.05 -14.23 1.23
C PHE A 68 -7.40 -13.32 2.39
N GLU A 69 -8.69 -13.22 2.71
CA GLU A 69 -9.19 -12.39 3.80
C GLU A 69 -10.17 -13.22 4.61
N THR A 70 -10.09 -13.15 5.94
CA THR A 70 -11.11 -13.74 6.83
C THR A 70 -12.39 -12.92 6.77
N LYS A 71 -13.45 -13.47 7.36
CA LYS A 71 -14.64 -12.69 7.69
C LYS A 71 -14.31 -11.60 8.70
N VAL A 72 -15.09 -10.53 8.62
CA VAL A 72 -15.04 -9.41 9.57
C VAL A 72 -15.85 -9.79 10.80
N HIS A 73 -15.21 -9.75 11.97
CA HIS A 73 -15.87 -9.93 13.25
C HIS A 73 -16.15 -8.57 13.85
N ARG A 74 -17.40 -8.25 14.13
CA ARG A 74 -17.77 -6.90 14.57
C ARG A 74 -17.62 -6.71 16.08
N LYS A 75 -17.15 -5.53 16.49
CA LYS A 75 -17.10 -5.02 17.86
C LYS A 75 -16.44 -5.99 18.83
N THR A 76 -15.27 -6.51 18.46
CA THR A 76 -14.52 -7.44 19.30
C THR A 76 -13.02 -7.16 19.24
N LEU A 77 -12.35 -7.25 20.39
CA LEU A 77 -10.88 -7.19 20.49
C LEU A 77 -10.25 -8.58 20.58
N ASN A 78 -11.10 -9.62 20.65
CA ASN A 78 -10.69 -11.03 20.77
C ASN A 78 -11.48 -11.89 19.77
N PRO A 79 -11.30 -11.68 18.45
CA PRO A 79 -12.03 -12.43 17.43
C PRO A 79 -11.57 -13.89 17.35
N THR A 80 -12.52 -14.80 17.17
CA THR A 80 -12.26 -16.20 16.79
C THR A 80 -12.70 -16.41 15.35
N PHE A 81 -11.73 -16.57 14.44
CA PHE A 81 -11.95 -16.71 13.01
C PHE A 81 -12.21 -18.17 12.61
N ASN A 82 -11.31 -19.09 13.02
CA ASN A 82 -11.32 -20.51 12.62
C ASN A 82 -11.45 -20.72 11.10
N GLU A 83 -10.66 -19.98 10.31
CA GLU A 83 -10.65 -20.05 8.84
C GLU A 83 -9.35 -20.63 8.31
N GLN A 84 -9.39 -21.37 7.20
CA GLN A 84 -8.22 -21.99 6.57
C GLN A 84 -8.10 -21.57 5.11
N PHE A 85 -6.88 -21.25 4.70
CA PHE A 85 -6.53 -20.80 3.36
C PHE A 85 -5.46 -21.69 2.74
N GLN A 86 -5.53 -21.92 1.43
CA GLN A 86 -4.61 -22.80 0.73
C GLN A 86 -3.82 -22.05 -0.34
N PHE A 87 -2.49 -22.14 -0.25
CA PHE A 87 -1.56 -21.60 -1.24
C PHE A 87 -0.88 -22.75 -1.98
N LYS A 88 -1.05 -22.77 -3.30
CA LYS A 88 -0.31 -23.65 -4.20
C LYS A 88 1.02 -22.99 -4.55
N VAL A 89 2.14 -23.58 -4.15
CA VAL A 89 3.48 -23.00 -4.29
C VAL A 89 4.49 -24.09 -4.68
N PRO A 90 5.40 -23.86 -5.64
CA PRO A 90 6.50 -24.78 -5.90
C PRO A 90 7.41 -24.92 -4.68
N TYR A 91 7.75 -26.14 -4.27
CA TYR A 91 8.57 -26.39 -3.08
C TYR A 91 9.89 -25.61 -3.10
N VAL A 92 10.57 -25.59 -4.26
CA VAL A 92 11.84 -24.87 -4.47
C VAL A 92 11.74 -23.36 -4.24
N GLU A 93 10.56 -22.77 -4.41
CA GLU A 93 10.34 -21.34 -4.17
C GLU A 93 9.92 -21.04 -2.73
N LEU A 94 9.42 -22.03 -1.99
CA LEU A 94 8.82 -21.83 -0.68
C LEU A 94 9.81 -21.21 0.31
N GLY A 95 11.04 -21.72 0.35
CA GLY A 95 12.07 -21.21 1.27
C GLY A 95 12.45 -19.74 1.07
N GLY A 96 12.20 -19.18 -0.12
CA GLY A 96 12.41 -17.76 -0.43
C GLY A 96 11.21 -16.86 -0.16
N LYS A 97 10.07 -17.41 0.29
CA LYS A 97 8.84 -16.65 0.55
C LYS A 97 8.66 -16.34 2.04
N THR A 98 7.86 -15.31 2.29
CA THR A 98 7.47 -14.90 3.64
C THR A 98 5.95 -14.83 3.71
N LEU A 99 5.33 -15.59 4.60
CA LEU A 99 3.91 -15.48 4.90
C LEU A 99 3.69 -14.23 5.71
N MET A 100 2.84 -13.36 5.20
CA MET A 100 2.43 -12.14 5.87
C MET A 100 0.96 -12.24 6.24
N MET A 101 0.68 -12.08 7.52
CA MET A 101 -0.67 -12.03 8.08
C MET A 101 -0.83 -10.66 8.72
N THR A 102 -1.76 -9.86 8.22
CA THR A 102 -2.00 -8.51 8.72
C THR A 102 -3.42 -8.41 9.23
N VAL A 103 -3.57 -8.01 10.49
CA VAL A 103 -4.86 -7.77 11.13
C VAL A 103 -5.27 -6.33 10.82
N TYR A 104 -6.46 -6.17 10.29
CA TYR A 104 -7.07 -4.90 9.95
C TYR A 104 -8.35 -4.69 10.75
N ASP A 105 -8.66 -3.44 11.02
CA ASP A 105 -9.94 -2.96 11.49
C ASP A 105 -10.81 -2.56 10.29
N PHE A 106 -12.01 -3.12 10.18
CA PHE A 106 -12.93 -2.82 9.09
C PHE A 106 -13.70 -1.54 9.36
N ASP A 107 -13.61 -0.61 8.42
CA ASP A 107 -14.24 0.70 8.50
C ASP A 107 -15.26 0.89 7.37
N ARG A 108 -16.51 1.22 7.72
CA ARG A 108 -17.58 1.34 6.71
C ARG A 108 -17.45 2.59 5.83
N PHE A 109 -16.90 3.67 6.37
CA PHE A 109 -16.89 5.00 5.74
C PHE A 109 -15.48 5.60 5.60
N SER A 110 -14.45 4.87 5.99
CA SER A 110 -13.04 5.28 5.99
C SER A 110 -12.15 4.16 5.45
N LYS A 111 -10.85 4.45 5.28
CA LYS A 111 -9.87 3.43 4.95
C LYS A 111 -9.69 2.53 6.18
N HIS A 112 -9.67 1.22 5.96
CA HIS A 112 -9.45 0.23 7.03
C HIS A 112 -8.07 0.43 7.67
N ASP A 113 -8.04 0.43 9.00
CA ASP A 113 -6.81 0.64 9.76
C ASP A 113 -6.05 -0.66 9.97
N ALA A 114 -4.75 -0.65 9.69
CA ALA A 114 -3.91 -1.81 9.98
C ALA A 114 -3.54 -1.79 11.47
N ILE A 115 -3.96 -2.83 12.19
CA ILE A 115 -3.68 -3.00 13.62
C ILE A 115 -2.25 -3.48 13.82
N GLY A 116 -1.87 -4.53 13.09
CA GLY A 116 -0.55 -5.14 13.21
C GLY A 116 -0.33 -6.26 12.22
N ASP A 117 0.94 -6.64 12.03
CA ASP A 117 1.34 -7.72 11.15
C ASP A 117 2.24 -8.76 11.82
N VAL A 118 2.15 -9.98 11.28
CA VAL A 118 3.03 -11.10 11.57
C VAL A 118 3.69 -11.49 10.25
N LYS A 119 5.02 -11.45 10.20
CA LYS A 119 5.83 -11.89 9.07
C LYS A 119 6.57 -13.17 9.45
N LEU A 120 6.27 -14.27 8.76
CA LEU A 120 6.90 -15.58 8.96
C LEU A 120 7.69 -15.98 7.71
N PRO A 121 9.03 -15.85 7.74
CA PRO A 121 9.88 -16.42 6.70
C PRO A 121 9.70 -17.94 6.66
N MET A 122 9.33 -18.49 5.50
CA MET A 122 9.06 -19.92 5.36
C MET A 122 10.29 -20.78 5.66
N ASN A 123 11.50 -20.26 5.45
CA ASN A 123 12.75 -20.96 5.78
C ASN A 123 12.99 -21.16 7.29
N LYS A 124 12.22 -20.51 8.17
CA LYS A 124 12.33 -20.66 9.63
C LYS A 124 11.27 -21.60 10.21
N ILE A 125 10.32 -22.06 9.39
CA ILE A 125 9.26 -22.95 9.84
C ILE A 125 9.67 -24.37 9.54
N ASP A 126 9.55 -25.22 10.56
CA ASP A 126 9.67 -26.65 10.39
C ASP A 126 8.32 -27.22 9.93
N PHE A 127 8.27 -27.67 8.68
CA PHE A 127 7.08 -28.22 8.05
C PHE A 127 6.93 -29.73 8.27
N SER A 128 7.85 -30.37 8.99
CA SER A 128 7.74 -31.80 9.33
C SER A 128 6.59 -32.09 10.31
N HIS A 129 6.12 -31.07 11.02
CA HIS A 129 5.01 -31.14 11.97
C HIS A 129 4.02 -29.99 11.75
N VAL A 130 2.76 -30.22 12.15
CA VAL A 130 1.76 -29.15 12.20
C VAL A 130 2.21 -28.13 13.24
N THR A 131 2.42 -26.88 12.80
CA THR A 131 2.83 -25.77 13.69
C THR A 131 1.61 -24.96 14.07
N GLU A 132 1.25 -24.91 15.35
CA GLU A 132 0.17 -24.06 15.87
C GLU A 132 0.72 -23.18 17.00
N GLU A 133 0.84 -21.88 16.74
CA GLU A 133 1.54 -20.96 17.65
C GLU A 133 0.89 -19.59 17.70
N TRP A 134 1.03 -18.93 18.86
CA TRP A 134 0.75 -17.52 19.02
C TRP A 134 1.93 -16.68 18.54
N ARG A 135 1.63 -15.57 17.89
CA ARG A 135 2.61 -14.57 17.48
C ARG A 135 2.15 -13.19 17.91
N ASP A 136 3.06 -12.43 18.49
CA ASP A 136 2.80 -11.03 18.84
C ASP A 136 2.67 -10.20 17.56
N LEU A 137 1.69 -9.30 17.54
CA LEU A 137 1.46 -8.40 16.42
C LEU A 137 2.45 -7.24 16.50
N VAL A 138 3.29 -7.13 15.49
CA VAL A 138 4.14 -5.95 15.33
C VAL A 138 3.30 -4.85 14.69
N SER A 139 3.47 -3.60 15.14
CA SER A 139 2.76 -2.46 14.54
C SER A 139 2.96 -2.48 13.03
N ALA A 140 1.86 -2.55 12.29
CA ALA A 140 1.93 -2.68 10.85
C ALA A 140 2.61 -1.42 10.30
N GLU A 141 3.74 -1.59 9.62
CA GLU A 141 4.31 -0.53 8.82
C GLU A 141 3.19 -0.10 7.86
N LYS A 142 2.68 1.13 8.02
CA LYS A 142 1.66 1.69 7.12
C LYS A 142 2.11 1.37 5.71
N GLU A 143 1.29 0.60 4.96
CA GLU A 143 1.56 0.22 3.57
C GLU A 143 2.26 1.40 2.92
N GLU A 144 3.56 1.23 2.63
CA GLU A 144 4.35 2.28 2.02
C GLU A 144 3.56 2.69 0.79
N GLN A 145 2.99 3.91 0.79
CA GLN A 145 2.18 4.39 -0.31
C GLN A 145 3.00 4.13 -1.56
N GLU A 146 2.50 3.26 -2.44
CA GLU A 146 3.24 2.85 -3.63
C GLU A 146 3.77 4.12 -4.28
N LYS A 147 5.10 4.30 -4.28
CA LYS A 147 5.73 5.53 -4.76
C LYS A 147 5.24 5.78 -6.17
N LEU A 148 4.47 6.85 -6.34
CA LEU A 148 3.91 7.24 -7.64
C LEU A 148 4.97 7.87 -8.57
N GLY A 149 6.15 8.15 -8.01
CA GLY A 149 7.30 8.77 -8.65
C GLY A 149 7.62 10.14 -8.06
N ASP A 150 8.74 10.70 -8.50
CA ASP A 150 9.26 11.98 -8.03
C ASP A 150 9.16 13.03 -9.14
N ILE A 151 8.87 14.29 -8.79
CA ILE A 151 8.87 15.42 -9.72
C ILE A 151 9.88 16.47 -9.28
N CYS A 152 10.72 16.92 -10.22
CA CYS A 152 11.68 17.99 -10.03
C CYS A 152 11.17 19.26 -10.71
N PHE A 153 11.11 20.36 -9.95
CA PHE A 153 10.70 21.67 -10.45
C PHE A 153 11.43 22.78 -9.70
N SER A 154 11.48 23.96 -10.30
CA SER A 154 12.06 25.17 -9.73
C SER A 154 10.99 26.26 -9.62
N LEU A 155 11.06 27.02 -8.53
CA LEU A 155 10.21 28.17 -8.29
C LEU A 155 11.08 29.42 -8.17
N ARG A 156 10.64 30.51 -8.80
CA ARG A 156 11.23 31.84 -8.65
C ARG A 156 10.10 32.85 -8.51
N TYR A 157 10.13 33.65 -7.45
CA TYR A 157 9.22 34.77 -7.27
C TYR A 157 9.98 36.09 -7.31
N VAL A 158 9.47 37.06 -8.06
CA VAL A 158 10.02 38.43 -8.14
C VAL A 158 8.96 39.38 -7.57
N PRO A 159 9.11 39.84 -6.30
CA PRO A 159 8.11 40.67 -5.63
C PRO A 159 7.82 41.98 -6.38
N THR A 160 8.86 42.67 -6.84
CA THR A 160 8.74 43.96 -7.54
C THR A 160 7.91 43.88 -8.82
N ALA A 161 7.90 42.72 -9.48
CA ALA A 161 7.15 42.48 -10.70
C ALA A 161 5.86 41.69 -10.45
N GLY A 162 5.57 41.28 -9.21
CA GLY A 162 4.47 40.38 -8.87
C GLY A 162 4.47 39.11 -9.72
N LYS A 163 5.65 38.52 -10.00
CA LYS A 163 5.78 37.43 -10.98
C LYS A 163 6.30 36.15 -10.33
N LEU A 164 5.48 35.11 -10.36
CA LEU A 164 5.84 33.74 -9.97
C LEU A 164 6.15 32.92 -11.23
N THR A 165 7.39 32.44 -11.34
CA THR A 165 7.83 31.52 -12.39
C THR A 165 7.99 30.12 -11.82
N VAL A 166 7.40 29.15 -12.50
CA VAL A 166 7.43 27.71 -12.19
C VAL A 166 8.07 27.02 -13.38
N VAL A 167 9.23 26.38 -13.18
CA VAL A 167 9.91 25.59 -14.20
C VAL A 167 9.76 24.12 -13.86
N ILE A 168 9.08 23.36 -14.71
CA ILE A 168 8.97 21.90 -14.57
C ILE A 168 10.17 21.29 -15.29
N LEU A 169 11.06 20.62 -14.56
CA LEU A 169 12.31 20.08 -15.10
C LEU A 169 12.09 18.67 -15.62
N GLU A 170 11.87 17.72 -14.72
CA GLU A 170 11.72 16.30 -15.04
C GLU A 170 10.89 15.59 -13.97
N ALA A 171 10.42 14.38 -14.28
CA ALA A 171 9.94 13.44 -13.28
C ALA A 171 10.69 12.11 -13.44
N LYS A 172 10.78 11.34 -12.35
CA LYS A 172 11.50 10.06 -12.32
C LYS A 172 10.69 8.99 -11.61
N ASN A 173 10.94 7.73 -11.99
CA ASN A 173 10.34 6.55 -11.38
C ASN A 173 8.81 6.62 -11.30
N LEU A 174 8.17 7.18 -12.33
CA LEU A 174 6.71 7.27 -12.36
C LEU A 174 6.08 5.88 -12.37
N LYS A 175 4.94 5.74 -11.70
CA LYS A 175 4.17 4.51 -11.76
C LYS A 175 3.61 4.27 -13.17
N LYS A 176 3.67 3.02 -13.62
CA LYS A 176 3.02 2.56 -14.85
C LYS A 176 1.51 2.51 -14.63
N MET A 177 0.77 3.33 -15.38
CA MET A 177 -0.68 3.45 -15.24
C MET A 177 -1.45 2.80 -16.40
N ASP A 178 -0.79 2.51 -17.53
CA ASP A 178 -1.43 1.94 -18.73
C ASP A 178 -1.28 0.40 -18.81
N VAL A 179 -2.38 -0.27 -19.16
CA VAL A 179 -2.44 -1.72 -19.39
C VAL A 179 -1.88 -2.02 -20.78
N GLY A 180 -0.60 -2.40 -20.85
CA GLY A 180 0.04 -2.85 -22.10
C GLY A 180 1.04 -1.87 -22.75
N GLY A 181 1.35 -0.73 -22.12
CA GLY A 181 2.38 0.24 -22.55
C GLY A 181 2.94 1.05 -21.37
N LEU A 182 4.02 1.83 -21.52
CA LEU A 182 4.41 2.80 -20.48
C LEU A 182 3.40 3.96 -20.46
N SER A 183 3.43 4.77 -19.41
CA SER A 183 2.48 5.87 -19.27
C SER A 183 2.80 7.05 -20.20
N ASP A 184 1.80 7.89 -20.49
CA ASP A 184 1.94 9.18 -21.18
C ASP A 184 1.83 10.38 -20.22
N PRO A 185 2.87 10.64 -19.38
CA PRO A 185 2.79 11.65 -18.34
C PRO A 185 2.80 13.10 -18.84
N TYR A 186 2.10 13.95 -18.10
CA TYR A 186 2.19 15.41 -18.16
C TYR A 186 1.90 16.03 -16.79
N VAL A 187 2.39 17.24 -16.56
CA VAL A 187 2.22 17.97 -15.31
C VAL A 187 1.16 19.05 -15.49
N LYS A 188 0.21 19.12 -14.55
CA LYS A 188 -0.69 20.28 -14.44
C LYS A 188 -0.18 21.20 -13.33
N ILE A 189 -0.36 22.49 -13.52
CA ILE A 189 0.01 23.51 -12.53
C ILE A 189 -1.24 24.32 -12.24
N HIS A 190 -1.76 24.21 -11.03
CA HIS A 190 -2.96 24.91 -10.56
C HIS A 190 -2.55 25.97 -9.56
N LEU A 191 -2.89 27.23 -9.86
CA LEU A 191 -2.80 28.32 -8.90
C LEU A 191 -4.15 28.46 -8.20
N MET A 192 -4.15 28.31 -6.87
CA MET A 192 -5.33 28.27 -6.03
C MET A 192 -5.31 29.44 -5.04
N GLN A 193 -6.48 29.96 -4.68
CA GLN A 193 -6.66 30.94 -3.60
C GLN A 193 -7.96 30.62 -2.87
N ASN A 194 -7.92 30.53 -1.54
CA ASN A 194 -9.08 30.21 -0.70
C ASN A 194 -9.85 28.96 -1.19
N GLY A 195 -9.14 27.91 -1.57
CA GLY A 195 -9.70 26.65 -2.09
C GLY A 195 -10.27 26.72 -3.52
N LYS A 196 -10.33 27.91 -4.14
CA LYS A 196 -10.79 28.08 -5.52
C LYS A 196 -9.60 28.11 -6.50
N ARG A 197 -9.78 27.48 -7.66
CA ARG A 197 -8.77 27.47 -8.74
C ARG A 197 -8.84 28.76 -9.55
N LEU A 198 -7.77 29.54 -9.54
CA LEU A 198 -7.65 30.80 -10.28
C LEU A 198 -7.13 30.59 -11.70
N LYS A 199 -5.98 29.91 -11.83
CA LYS A 199 -5.32 29.68 -13.12
C LYS A 199 -4.84 28.24 -13.23
N LYS A 200 -4.83 27.70 -14.45
CA LYS A 200 -4.33 26.37 -14.76
C LYS A 200 -3.41 26.44 -15.97
N LYS A 201 -2.25 25.81 -15.87
CA LYS A 201 -1.32 25.55 -16.99
C LYS A 201 -0.98 24.06 -17.00
N LYS A 202 -0.43 23.57 -18.12
CA LYS A 202 0.01 22.18 -18.26
C LYS A 202 1.26 22.12 -19.13
N THR A 203 2.09 21.10 -18.90
CA THR A 203 3.22 20.79 -19.78
C THR A 203 2.79 20.12 -21.07
N THR A 204 3.72 19.95 -21.99
CA THR A 204 3.60 18.97 -23.07
C THR A 204 3.46 17.56 -22.50
N ILE A 205 2.85 16.68 -23.29
CA ILE A 205 2.65 15.27 -22.95
C ILE A 205 3.86 14.50 -23.49
N LYS A 206 4.52 13.74 -22.62
CA LYS A 206 5.65 12.90 -23.02
C LYS A 206 5.15 11.48 -23.17
N LYS A 207 5.25 10.94 -24.38
CA LYS A 207 4.69 9.63 -24.70
C LYS A 207 5.58 8.50 -24.19
N ASN A 208 4.95 7.42 -23.71
CA ASN A 208 5.57 6.14 -23.39
C ASN A 208 6.86 6.28 -22.55
N THR A 209 6.80 6.98 -21.43
CA THR A 209 7.95 7.18 -20.54
C THR A 209 7.55 7.28 -19.07
N LEU A 210 8.39 6.74 -18.19
CA LEU A 210 8.28 6.90 -16.74
C LEU A 210 9.29 7.89 -16.15
N ASN A 211 10.16 8.45 -17.02
CA ASN A 211 11.17 9.44 -16.65
C ASN A 211 11.11 10.64 -17.62
N PRO A 212 9.98 11.38 -17.67
CA PRO A 212 9.81 12.46 -18.63
C PRO A 212 10.70 13.67 -18.30
N TYR A 213 11.36 14.22 -19.33
CA TYR A 213 12.06 15.50 -19.27
C TYR A 213 11.22 16.58 -19.96
N TYR A 214 10.88 17.64 -19.23
CA TYR A 214 10.04 18.74 -19.70
C TYR A 214 10.88 19.99 -19.97
N ASN A 215 11.56 20.50 -18.95
CA ASN A 215 12.22 21.81 -18.95
C ASN A 215 11.33 22.96 -19.46
N GLU A 216 10.09 23.00 -18.99
CA GLU A 216 9.07 23.96 -19.43
C GLU A 216 8.82 25.02 -18.35
N SER A 217 8.84 26.30 -18.75
CA SER A 217 8.67 27.44 -17.86
C SER A 217 7.29 28.08 -17.98
N PHE A 218 6.65 28.31 -16.83
CA PHE A 218 5.33 28.91 -16.71
C PHE A 218 5.38 30.12 -15.79
N SER A 219 4.72 31.20 -16.17
CA SER A 219 4.64 32.41 -15.34
C SER A 219 3.21 32.70 -14.92
N PHE A 220 3.06 33.15 -13.67
CA PHE A 220 1.82 33.65 -13.07
C PHE A 220 2.07 35.03 -12.50
N GLU A 221 1.11 35.93 -12.71
CA GLU A 221 1.05 37.22 -12.04
C GLU A 221 0.39 37.02 -10.67
N VAL A 222 1.16 37.27 -9.62
CA VAL A 222 0.78 37.17 -8.21
C VAL A 222 1.31 38.40 -7.49
N PRO A 223 0.44 39.37 -7.16
CA PRO A 223 0.82 40.53 -6.35
C PRO A 223 1.42 40.10 -5.01
N PHE A 224 2.33 40.92 -4.48
CA PHE A 224 3.06 40.60 -3.25
C PHE A 224 2.12 40.42 -2.06
N GLU A 225 1.02 41.16 -2.00
CA GLU A 225 0.03 41.08 -0.92
C GLU A 225 -0.73 39.74 -0.93
N GLN A 226 -0.80 39.07 -2.08
CA GLN A 226 -1.59 37.85 -2.26
C GLN A 226 -0.74 36.58 -2.18
N ILE A 227 0.59 36.67 -2.28
CA ILE A 227 1.46 35.49 -2.37
C ILE A 227 1.31 34.54 -1.17
N GLN A 228 1.03 35.09 0.02
CA GLN A 228 0.87 34.30 1.26
C GLN A 228 -0.42 33.47 1.29
N VAL A 229 -1.45 33.88 0.55
CA VAL A 229 -2.75 33.18 0.50
C VAL A 229 -2.90 32.32 -0.76
N MET A 230 -1.87 32.30 -1.62
CA MET A 230 -1.86 31.48 -2.82
C MET A 230 -1.25 30.11 -2.56
N VAL A 231 -1.87 29.09 -3.13
CA VAL A 231 -1.40 27.71 -3.07
C VAL A 231 -1.14 27.23 -4.50
N LEU A 232 0.07 26.72 -4.74
CA LEU A 232 0.44 26.10 -6.01
C LEU A 232 0.29 24.57 -5.89
N TYR A 233 -0.63 23.99 -6.65
CA TYR A 233 -0.87 22.56 -6.68
C TYR A 233 -0.37 21.98 -8.01
N ILE A 234 0.58 21.05 -7.95
CA ILE A 234 1.30 20.51 -9.13
C ILE A 234 1.07 18.99 -9.23
N PRO A 235 -0.11 18.53 -9.69
CA PRO A 235 -0.35 17.10 -9.84
C PRO A 235 0.26 16.55 -11.15
N MET A 236 0.86 15.37 -11.05
CA MET A 236 1.11 14.50 -12.19
C MET A 236 -0.23 13.99 -12.75
N SER A 237 -0.31 13.88 -14.08
CA SER A 237 -1.46 13.30 -14.78
C SER A 237 -0.95 12.47 -15.95
N TRP A 238 -1.80 11.58 -16.44
CA TRP A 238 -1.53 10.73 -17.59
C TRP A 238 -2.64 10.88 -18.61
N GLU A 239 -2.29 10.86 -19.89
CA GLU A 239 -3.28 10.74 -20.96
C GLU A 239 -3.60 9.25 -21.11
N PHE A 240 -4.88 8.87 -20.99
CA PHE A 240 -5.27 7.49 -21.29
C PHE A 240 -5.17 7.28 -22.79
N SER A 241 -4.09 6.66 -23.23
CA SER A 241 -4.02 6.08 -24.56
C SER A 241 -4.93 4.87 -24.60
N MET A 242 -6.21 5.08 -24.89
CA MET A 242 -7.14 4.01 -25.25
C MET A 242 -6.61 3.41 -26.55
N LEU A 243 -5.75 2.39 -26.46
CA LEU A 243 -5.43 1.52 -27.57
C LEU A 243 -6.68 0.72 -27.90
N LEU A 244 -7.63 1.35 -28.59
CA LEU A 244 -8.58 0.64 -29.45
C LEU A 244 -7.75 0.06 -30.60
N LYS A 245 -7.06 -1.04 -30.36
CA LYS A 245 -6.64 -1.93 -31.44
C LYS A 245 -7.87 -2.78 -31.77
N LEU A 246 -8.59 -2.36 -32.81
CA LEU A 246 -9.45 -3.23 -33.60
C LEU A 246 -8.63 -4.42 -34.11
#